data_AF-A0A0B6X6Y6-F1
#
_entry.id   AF-A0A0B6X6Y6-F1
#
_cell.length_a   1.000
_cell.length_b   1.000
_cell.length_c   1.000
_cell.angle_alpha   90.00
_cell.angle_beta   90.00
_cell.angle_gamma   90.00
#
_symmetry.space_group_name_H-M   'P 1'
#
loop_
_entity.id
_entity.type
_entity.pdbx_description
1 polymer ?
#
loop_
_entity_poly.entity_id
_entity_poly.type
_entity_poly.pdbx_seq_one_letter_code
_entity_poly.pdbx_strand_id
1 'polypeptide(L)' 'MQENHIKLPDKMFSFSLHQGYSALFFVDRNDDDPYVYCYTEGDEIKKMEYVFSEYILAEIDLYKKYQCNSL' A
#
# COMPACT_ATOMS: atom_id res chain seq x y z
N MET A 1 11.49 8.74 4.80
CA MET A 1 11.84 7.42 5.40
C MET A 1 13.08 7.47 6.30
N GLN A 2 14.25 7.93 5.82
CA GLN A 2 15.45 8.07 6.67
C GLN A 2 15.33 9.18 7.72
N GLU A 3 14.59 10.27 7.43
CA GLU A 3 14.52 11.44 8.33
C GLU A 3 13.75 11.19 9.63
N ASN A 4 12.91 10.15 9.70
CA ASN A 4 12.05 9.85 10.86
C ASN A 4 12.52 8.65 11.70
N HIS A 5 13.72 8.12 11.47
CA HIS A 5 14.23 6.92 12.16
C HIS A 5 13.35 5.67 11.99
N ILE A 6 12.45 5.67 11.00
CA ILE A 6 11.59 4.53 10.71
C ILE A 6 12.45 3.47 10.02
N LYS A 7 12.69 2.37 10.73
CA LYS A 7 13.36 1.20 10.17
C LYS A 7 12.37 0.48 9.26
N LEU A 8 12.68 0.45 7.97
CA LEU A 8 11.88 -0.30 7.02
C LEU A 8 11.99 -1.80 7.31
N PRO A 9 10.89 -2.56 7.18
CA PRO A 9 10.94 -4.00 7.31
C PRO A 9 11.82 -4.63 6.22
N ASP A 10 12.62 -5.62 6.61
CA ASP A 10 13.34 -6.44 5.65
C ASP A 10 12.32 -7.15 4.74
N LYS A 11 12.59 -7.16 3.42
CA LYS A 11 11.72 -7.76 2.39
C LYS A 11 10.40 -7.02 2.10
N MET A 12 10.31 -5.75 2.46
CA MET A 12 9.20 -4.89 2.02
C MET A 12 9.03 -4.91 0.50
N PHE A 13 7.79 -5.14 0.05
CA PHE A 13 7.35 -4.95 -1.32
C PHE A 13 6.23 -3.91 -1.35
N SER A 14 6.50 -2.74 -1.94
CA SER A 14 5.51 -1.68 -2.09
C SER A 14 4.79 -1.78 -3.43
N PHE A 15 3.48 -1.60 -3.40
CA PHE A 15 2.61 -1.69 -4.59
C PHE A 15 1.84 -0.39 -4.86
N SER A 16 1.84 0.56 -3.92
CA SER A 16 1.28 1.90 -4.13
C SER A 16 2.16 2.92 -3.44
N LEU A 17 2.50 3.98 -4.17
CA LEU A 17 3.24 5.14 -3.66
C LEU A 17 2.46 6.41 -3.99
N HIS A 18 2.15 7.20 -2.98
CA HIS A 18 1.54 8.51 -3.15
C HIS A 18 2.61 9.60 -2.97
N GLN A 19 3.09 10.14 -4.10
CA GLN A 19 4.02 11.29 -4.18
C GLN A 19 5.29 11.17 -3.32
N GLY A 20 5.67 9.95 -2.92
CA GLY A 20 6.82 9.69 -2.04
C GLY A 20 6.56 9.88 -0.54
N TYR A 21 5.37 10.36 -0.16
CA TYR A 21 5.00 10.63 1.24
C TYR A 21 4.31 9.46 1.92
N SER A 22 3.55 8.66 1.16
CA SER A 22 2.88 7.47 1.67
C SER A 22 3.11 6.27 0.78
N ALA A 23 3.18 5.08 1.39
CA ALA A 23 3.35 3.82 0.68
C ALA A 23 2.49 2.73 1.31
N LEU A 24 1.80 1.97 0.46
CA LEU A 24 1.22 0.68 0.85
C LEU A 24 2.18 -0.44 0.45
N PHE A 25 2.37 -1.40 1.34
CA PHE A 25 3.32 -2.49 1.16
C PHE A 25 2.94 -3.74 1.95
N PHE A 26 3.57 -4.86 1.61
CA PHE A 26 3.56 -6.10 2.40
C PHE A 26 4.99 -6.64 2.57
N VAL A 27 5.17 -7.62 3.46
CA VAL A 27 6.50 -8.14 3.84
C VAL A 27 6.70 -9.63 3.53
N ASP A 28 5.62 -10.40 3.49
CA ASP A 28 5.68 -11.80 3.07
C ASP A 28 5.29 -11.92 1.60
N ARG A 29 6.25 -12.33 0.78
CA ARG A 29 6.05 -12.51 -0.67
C ARG A 29 5.65 -13.92 -1.04
N ASN A 30 5.67 -14.85 -0.08
CA ASN A 30 5.26 -16.23 -0.29
C ASN A 30 3.82 -16.47 0.15
N ASP A 31 3.20 -15.49 0.81
CA ASP A 31 1.77 -15.49 1.08
C ASP A 31 1.04 -15.08 -0.21
N ASP A 32 0.04 -15.86 -0.60
CA ASP A 32 -0.75 -15.63 -1.81
C ASP A 32 -1.58 -14.34 -1.71
N ASP A 33 -1.98 -13.94 -0.49
CA ASP A 33 -2.76 -12.73 -0.25
C ASP A 33 -2.36 -12.04 1.08
N PRO A 34 -1.20 -11.35 1.09
CA PRO A 34 -0.59 -10.88 2.33
C PRO A 34 -1.35 -9.69 2.94
N TYR A 35 -1.21 -9.56 4.27
CA TYR A 35 -1.63 -8.35 4.97
C TYR A 35 -0.87 -7.11 4.48
N VAL A 36 -1.61 -6.01 4.36
CA VAL A 36 -1.06 -4.73 3.93
C VAL A 36 -0.68 -3.86 5.13
N TYR A 37 0.38 -3.09 4.95
CA TYR A 37 0.87 -2.08 5.87
C TYR A 37 0.95 -0.74 5.15
N CYS A 38 0.73 0.34 5.89
CA CYS A 38 0.85 1.71 5.40
C CYS A 38 1.98 2.43 6.13
N TYR A 39 2.88 3.01 5.37
CA TYR A 39 3.80 4.04 5.81
C TYR A 39 3.26 5.41 5.35
N THR A 40 3.28 6.39 6.25
CA THR A 40 3.11 7.81 5.91
C THR A 40 4.23 8.58 6.59
N GLU A 41 4.81 9.53 5.88
CA GLU A 41 5.86 10.39 6.44
C GLU A 41 5.35 11.16 7.67
N GLY A 42 6.14 11.10 8.75
CA GLY A 42 5.79 11.68 10.05
C GLY A 42 5.01 10.73 10.97
N ASP A 43 4.54 9.59 10.47
CA ASP A 43 3.71 8.63 11.19
C ASP A 43 4.39 7.27 11.40
N GLU A 44 3.95 6.54 12.42
CA GLU A 44 4.28 5.12 12.58
C GLU A 44 3.66 4.27 11.47
N ILE A 45 4.32 3.14 11.16
CA ILE A 45 3.78 2.14 10.23
C ILE A 45 2.54 1.48 10.84
N LYS A 46 1.44 1.47 10.09
CA LYS A 46 0.16 0.90 10.54
C LYS A 46 -0.15 -0.38 9.75
N LYS A 47 -0.56 -1.43 10.46
CA LYS A 47 -1.19 -2.59 9.81
C LYS A 47 -2.58 -2.18 9.35
N MET A 48 -2.92 -2.51 8.11
CA MET A 48 -4.22 -2.20 7.53
C MET A 48 -5.22 -3.33 7.79
N GLU A 49 -6.51 -2.99 7.59
CA GLU A 49 -7.62 -3.92 7.82
C GLU A 49 -7.73 -5.00 6.74
N TYR A 50 -7.40 -4.64 5.50
CA TYR A 50 -7.60 -5.49 4.31
C TYR A 50 -6.30 -6.13 3.82
N VAL A 51 -6.45 -7.21 3.05
CA VAL A 51 -5.35 -7.91 2.37
C VAL A 51 -5.07 -7.32 0.99
N PHE A 52 -3.97 -7.75 0.37
CA PHE A 52 -3.48 -7.18 -0.88
C PHE A 52 -4.51 -7.22 -2.01
N SER A 53 -5.19 -8.35 -2.21
CA SER A 53 -6.16 -8.53 -3.29
C SER A 53 -7.33 -7.54 -3.19
N GLU A 54 -7.82 -7.27 -1.97
CA GLU A 54 -8.91 -6.33 -1.71
C GLU A 54 -8.52 -4.89 -2.06
N TYR A 55 -7.29 -4.47 -1.74
CA TYR A 55 -6.78 -3.16 -2.13
C TYR A 55 -6.68 -3.01 -3.65
N ILE A 56 -6.19 -4.03 -4.35
CA ILE A 56 -6.08 -4.00 -5.82
C ILE A 56 -7.46 -3.97 -6.49
N LEU A 57 -8.43 -4.74 -5.97
CA LEU A 57 -9.81 -4.70 -6.46
C LEU A 57 -10.42 -3.31 -6.28
N ALA A 58 -10.23 -2.68 -5.11
CA ALA A 58 -10.72 -1.33 -4.85
C ALA A 58 -10.13 -0.30 -5.83
N GLU A 59 -8.83 -0.37 -6.12
CA GLU A 59 -8.18 0.50 -7.11
C GLU A 59 -8.71 0.28 -8.53
N ILE A 60 -8.90 -0.98 -8.93
CA ILE A 60 -9.50 -1.32 -10.24
C ILE A 60 -10.92 -0.75 -10.36
N ASP A 61 -11.73 -0.86 -9.31
CA ASP A 61 -13.10 -0.37 -9.33
C ASP A 61 -13.18 1.16 -9.29
N LEU A 62 -12.28 1.81 -8.56
CA LEU A 62 -12.09 3.26 -8.64
C LEU A 62 -11.72 3.70 -10.06
N TYR A 63 -10.77 3.02 -10.70
CA TYR A 63 -10.37 3.31 -12.07
C TYR A 63 -11.56 3.19 -13.03
N LYS A 64 -12.30 2.09 -13.00
CA LYS A 64 -13.50 1.91 -13.85
C LYS A 64 -14.51 3.03 -13.63
N LYS A 65 -14.77 3.39 -12.38
CA LYS A 65 -15.76 4.41 -12.03
C LYS A 65 -15.42 5.79 -12.59
N TYR A 66 -14.15 6.19 -12.54
CA TYR A 66 -13.74 7.56 -12.87
C TYR A 66 -13.13 7.72 -14.26
N GLN A 67 -12.55 6.66 -14.84
CA GLN A 67 -11.83 6.71 -16.11
C GLN A 67 -12.58 6.01 -17.25
N CYS A 68 -13.49 5.06 -16.95
CA CYS A 68 -14.27 4.39 -17.98
C CYS A 68 -15.69 4.97 -18.16
N ASN A 69 -16.24 5.67 -17.16
CA ASN A 69 -17.55 6.33 -17.25
C ASN A 69 -17.50 7.77 -17.78
N SER A 70 -16.38 8.19 -18.39
CA SER A 70 -16.22 9.55 -18.95
C SER A 70 -16.77 9.69 -20.38
N LEU A 71 -17.80 8.92 -20.75
CA LEU A 71 -18.47 8.99 -22.07
C LEU A 71 -19.91 9.51 -21.93
#